data_AF-A0A0F9Q8F5-F1
#
_entry.id   AF-A0A0F9Q8F5-F1
#
_cell.length_a   1.000
_cell.length_b   1.000
_cell.length_c   1.000
_cell.angle_alpha   90.00
_cell.angle_beta   90.00
_cell.angle_gamma   90.00
#
_symmetry.space_group_name_H-M   'P 1'
#
loop_
_entity.id
_entity.type
_entity.pdbx_description
1 polymer ?
#
loop_
_entity_poly.entity_id
_entity_poly.type
_entity_poly.pdbx_seq_one_letter_code
_entity_poly.pdbx_strand_id
1 'polypeptide(L)'
;MINLDRNERISEGLKSKKKRLLDSLIFQEILKDKRLIKAFMEVPLENFIPDKFLNYVKLYEDVPNLFYFDDENPKNYRTVSAPHMIAIMLQGLRLTQNDDLLILGAKSGYIAALAHKLAPKGEIVILEAKAEIAKITVQNLKKLDLDNHITMIVKNPLDGSPDLSPWQKILVTGAIEQTKIHPLLNQLDENGGMLFAPIGPETVQVYTQILRQKNKFFGKKNLTVRFSPLITLIELDELELITDFEKFDNIEDSRKSEMISAQYSTRINIKYTTNILDDIGPEQKTKTKSLNVQQQKLVLNYFIIIETLITNLKKEENIDKSFIFIDEVEEKLNDLKKFKKKFELKIKKMQNVLNQIRSLILIRDKYEKTDDPDSNVLDKRVEILNKQIEQINIFLKIIKGNILRVKSWF
;
A
#
# COMPACT_ATOMS: atom_id res chain seq x y z
N MET A 1 -43.55 9.36 -20.01
CA MET A 1 -42.17 9.74 -19.67
C MET A 1 -42.02 9.62 -18.17
N ILE A 2 -41.25 8.66 -17.69
CA ILE A 2 -41.03 8.45 -16.24
C ILE A 2 -40.15 9.60 -15.75
N ASN A 3 -40.65 10.36 -14.77
CA ASN A 3 -39.96 11.51 -14.21
C ASN A 3 -38.92 11.00 -13.20
N LEU A 4 -37.73 10.63 -13.69
CA LEU A 4 -36.62 10.18 -12.84
C LEU A 4 -36.29 11.25 -11.80
N ASP A 5 -36.04 10.82 -10.56
CA ASP A 5 -35.59 11.69 -9.48
C ASP A 5 -34.25 12.36 -9.84
N ARG A 6 -33.95 13.53 -9.29
CA ARG A 6 -32.73 14.31 -9.57
C ARG A 6 -31.47 13.47 -9.36
N ASN A 7 -31.45 12.63 -8.34
CA ASN A 7 -30.33 11.73 -8.03
C ASN A 7 -30.18 10.60 -9.06
N GLU A 8 -31.30 10.05 -9.55
CA GLU A 8 -31.29 9.03 -10.59
C GLU A 8 -30.77 9.58 -11.93
N ARG A 9 -31.19 10.81 -12.29
CA ARG A 9 -30.68 11.47 -13.51
C ARG A 9 -29.18 11.74 -13.45
N ILE A 10 -28.66 12.15 -12.28
CA ILE A 10 -27.22 12.35 -12.09
C ILE A 10 -26.49 11.00 -12.22
N SER A 11 -26.99 9.95 -11.56
CA SER A 11 -26.41 8.60 -11.64
C SER A 11 -26.36 8.08 -13.08
N GLU A 12 -27.47 8.22 -13.83
CA GLU A 12 -27.54 7.80 -15.22
C GLU A 12 -26.60 8.61 -16.12
N GLY A 13 -26.52 9.92 -15.92
CA GLY A 13 -25.60 10.81 -16.62
C GLY A 13 -24.13 10.42 -16.39
N LEU A 14 -23.74 10.12 -15.15
CA LEU A 14 -22.39 9.66 -14.81
C LEU A 14 -22.07 8.31 -15.44
N LYS A 15 -23.02 7.37 -15.43
CA LYS A 15 -22.86 6.06 -16.06
C LYS A 15 -22.63 6.19 -17.56
N SER A 16 -23.36 7.10 -18.23
CA SER A 16 -23.18 7.37 -19.66
C SER A 16 -21.80 7.98 -19.97
N LYS A 17 -21.37 9.00 -19.20
CA LYS A 17 -20.02 9.60 -19.33
C LYS A 17 -18.91 8.57 -19.13
N LYS A 18 -19.03 7.75 -18.07
CA LYS A 18 -18.09 6.67 -17.78
C LYS A 18 -18.01 5.70 -18.96
N LYS A 19 -19.15 5.25 -19.50
CA LYS A 19 -19.16 4.34 -20.66
C LYS A 19 -18.44 4.96 -21.86
N ARG A 20 -18.75 6.21 -22.20
CA ARG A 20 -18.09 6.93 -23.32
C ARG A 20 -16.57 7.00 -23.17
N LEU A 21 -16.09 7.32 -21.96
CA LEU A 21 -14.67 7.33 -21.65
C LEU A 21 -14.04 5.95 -21.89
N LEU A 22 -14.64 4.89 -21.36
CA LEU A 22 -14.09 3.54 -21.52
C LEU A 22 -14.13 3.07 -22.97
N ASP A 23 -15.22 3.34 -23.70
CA ASP A 23 -15.34 3.02 -25.13
C ASP A 23 -14.22 3.72 -25.93
N SER A 24 -13.92 4.99 -25.61
CA SER A 24 -12.79 5.72 -26.23
C SER A 24 -11.44 5.08 -25.93
N LEU A 25 -11.18 4.71 -24.66
CA LEU A 25 -9.91 4.07 -24.28
C LEU A 25 -9.75 2.67 -24.88
N ILE A 26 -10.85 1.93 -25.06
CA ILE A 26 -10.87 0.64 -25.74
C ILE A 26 -10.57 0.82 -27.23
N PHE A 27 -11.24 1.78 -27.88
CA PHE A 27 -11.03 2.09 -29.29
C PHE A 27 -9.59 2.52 -29.60
N GLN A 28 -8.98 3.30 -28.71
CA GLN A 28 -7.57 3.71 -28.80
C GLN A 28 -6.57 2.61 -28.42
N GLU A 29 -7.04 1.39 -28.15
CA GLU A 29 -6.22 0.26 -27.70
C GLU A 29 -5.45 0.52 -26.39
N ILE A 30 -5.83 1.52 -25.61
CA ILE A 30 -5.21 1.79 -24.31
C ILE A 30 -5.75 0.83 -23.26
N LEU A 31 -7.05 0.55 -23.27
CA LEU A 31 -7.73 -0.31 -22.30
C LEU A 31 -8.16 -1.63 -22.97
N LYS A 32 -7.43 -2.71 -22.68
CA LYS A 32 -7.60 -4.05 -23.26
C LYS A 32 -8.04 -5.11 -22.24
N ASP A 33 -7.68 -4.96 -20.97
CA ASP A 33 -8.00 -5.96 -19.93
C ASP A 33 -9.49 -5.86 -19.55
N LYS A 34 -10.26 -6.91 -19.90
CA LYS A 34 -11.69 -7.03 -19.59
C LYS A 34 -11.98 -6.94 -18.09
N ARG A 35 -11.08 -7.43 -17.23
CA ARG A 35 -11.22 -7.32 -15.77
C ARG A 35 -11.12 -5.87 -15.33
N LEU A 36 -10.23 -5.09 -15.95
CA LEU A 36 -10.05 -3.67 -15.65
C LEU A 36 -11.19 -2.83 -16.21
N ILE A 37 -11.71 -3.13 -17.40
CA ILE A 37 -12.94 -2.50 -17.93
C ILE A 37 -14.10 -2.65 -16.93
N LYS A 38 -14.31 -3.88 -16.44
CA LYS A 38 -15.32 -4.15 -15.40
C LYS A 38 -15.04 -3.39 -14.11
N ALA A 39 -13.79 -3.34 -13.66
CA ALA A 39 -13.40 -2.60 -12.45
C ALA A 39 -13.69 -1.09 -12.58
N PHE A 40 -13.36 -0.46 -13.72
CA PHE A 40 -13.70 0.94 -13.98
C PHE A 40 -15.20 1.18 -13.89
N MET A 41 -16.02 0.28 -14.44
CA MET A 41 -17.48 0.37 -14.35
C MET A 41 -17.98 0.31 -12.91
N GLU A 42 -17.45 -0.59 -12.10
CA GLU A 42 -17.89 -0.83 -10.72
C GLU A 42 -17.39 0.20 -9.71
N VAL A 43 -16.19 0.75 -9.88
CA VAL A 43 -15.59 1.69 -8.92
C VAL A 43 -15.97 3.14 -9.29
N PRO A 44 -16.74 3.86 -8.47
CA PRO A 44 -17.17 5.22 -8.77
C PRO A 44 -16.06 6.24 -8.45
N LEU A 45 -15.48 6.89 -9.46
CA LEU A 45 -14.39 7.86 -9.29
C LEU A 45 -14.80 9.04 -8.41
N GLU A 46 -16.06 9.48 -8.49
CA GLU A 46 -16.64 10.55 -7.67
C GLU A 46 -16.47 10.32 -6.17
N ASN A 47 -16.46 9.06 -5.71
CA ASN A 47 -16.27 8.75 -4.29
C ASN A 47 -14.83 8.99 -3.81
N PHE A 48 -13.89 9.16 -4.73
CA PHE A 48 -12.47 9.37 -4.46
C PHE A 48 -12.03 10.83 -4.60
N ILE A 49 -12.96 11.75 -4.81
CA ILE A 49 -12.69 13.18 -4.92
C ILE A 49 -13.52 13.88 -3.85
N PRO A 50 -12.90 14.66 -2.93
CA PRO A 50 -13.65 15.46 -1.98
C PRO A 50 -14.60 16.44 -2.69
N ASP A 51 -15.79 16.68 -2.12
CA ASP A 51 -16.85 17.48 -2.76
C ASP A 51 -16.38 18.87 -3.21
N LYS A 52 -15.49 19.51 -2.43
CA LYS A 52 -14.90 20.82 -2.77
C LYS A 52 -14.09 20.84 -4.08
N PHE A 53 -13.62 19.67 -4.54
CA PHE A 53 -12.87 19.51 -5.78
C PHE A 53 -13.66 18.79 -6.88
N LEU A 54 -14.87 18.31 -6.57
CA LEU A 54 -15.65 17.49 -7.49
C LEU A 54 -16.19 18.33 -8.64
N ASN A 55 -15.60 18.16 -9.82
CA ASN A 55 -16.02 18.83 -11.04
C ASN A 55 -16.77 17.85 -11.96
N TYR A 56 -18.10 17.86 -11.91
CA TYR A 56 -18.94 16.97 -12.72
C TYR A 56 -18.77 17.12 -14.24
N VAL A 57 -18.21 18.24 -14.72
CA VAL A 57 -17.89 18.43 -16.14
C VAL A 57 -16.66 17.63 -16.53
N LYS A 58 -15.59 17.70 -15.73
CA LYS A 58 -14.31 16.99 -15.96
C LYS A 58 -14.32 15.54 -15.46
N LEU A 59 -15.25 15.19 -14.58
CA LEU A 59 -15.41 13.83 -14.07
C LEU A 59 -15.74 12.89 -15.24
N TYR A 60 -14.95 11.83 -15.36
CA TYR A 60 -14.97 10.88 -16.48
C TYR A 60 -14.53 11.46 -17.84
N GLU A 61 -13.80 12.56 -17.86
CA GLU A 61 -12.94 12.92 -18.99
C GLU A 61 -11.53 12.34 -18.77
N ASP A 62 -10.77 12.13 -19.84
CA ASP A 62 -9.44 11.53 -19.76
C ASP A 62 -8.36 12.53 -19.32
N VAL A 63 -8.56 13.11 -18.12
CA VAL A 63 -7.70 14.12 -17.53
C VAL A 63 -7.46 13.84 -16.05
N PRO A 64 -6.36 14.33 -15.45
CA PRO A 64 -6.17 14.26 -14.01
C PRO A 64 -7.24 15.06 -13.27
N ASN A 65 -7.72 14.53 -12.14
CA ASN A 65 -8.72 15.21 -11.29
C ASN A 65 -8.07 15.65 -9.97
N LEU A 66 -8.18 16.92 -9.61
CA LEU A 66 -7.70 17.43 -8.32
C LEU A 66 -8.46 16.77 -7.17
N PHE A 67 -7.77 16.30 -6.14
CA PHE A 67 -8.41 15.77 -4.92
C PHE A 67 -7.82 16.36 -3.64
N TYR A 68 -6.69 17.06 -3.74
CA TYR A 68 -6.05 17.73 -2.62
C TYR A 68 -5.34 18.99 -3.12
N PHE A 69 -5.43 20.06 -2.35
CA PHE A 69 -4.75 21.31 -2.57
C PHE A 69 -4.32 21.83 -1.20
N ASP A 70 -3.09 22.30 -1.13
CA ASP A 70 -2.47 22.86 0.05
C ASP A 70 -2.42 24.38 -0.15
N ASP A 71 -3.16 25.10 0.69
CA ASP A 71 -3.32 26.55 0.58
C ASP A 71 -2.02 27.29 0.95
N GLU A 72 -1.17 26.68 1.78
CA GLU A 72 0.11 27.25 2.22
C GLU A 72 1.23 26.96 1.21
N ASN A 73 1.20 25.79 0.58
CA ASN A 73 2.12 25.43 -0.51
C ASN A 73 1.35 24.98 -1.77
N PRO A 74 0.94 25.91 -2.65
CA PRO A 74 0.17 25.59 -3.86
C PRO A 74 0.82 24.56 -4.80
N LYS A 75 2.15 24.37 -4.74
CA LYS A 75 2.86 23.34 -5.53
C LYS A 75 2.58 21.92 -5.03
N ASN A 76 2.08 21.77 -3.80
CA ASN A 76 1.76 20.50 -3.15
C ASN A 76 0.35 19.98 -3.50
N TYR A 77 -0.28 20.47 -4.57
CA TYR A 77 -1.54 19.93 -5.06
C TYR A 77 -1.41 18.46 -5.50
N ARG A 78 -2.49 17.67 -5.37
CA ARG A 78 -2.50 16.26 -5.75
C ARG A 78 -3.70 15.92 -6.61
N THR A 79 -3.43 15.11 -7.61
CA THR A 79 -4.41 14.67 -8.60
C THR A 79 -4.57 13.16 -8.59
N VAL A 80 -5.78 12.70 -8.85
CA VAL A 80 -6.03 11.36 -9.36
C VAL A 80 -5.50 11.34 -10.79
N SER A 81 -4.66 10.36 -11.13
CA SER A 81 -4.12 10.23 -12.48
C SER A 81 -5.23 10.10 -13.53
N ALA A 82 -4.94 10.55 -14.76
CA ALA A 82 -5.87 10.39 -15.87
C ALA A 82 -6.26 8.90 -16.10
N PRO A 83 -7.50 8.60 -16.47
CA PRO A 83 -7.97 7.25 -16.76
C PRO A 83 -7.07 6.42 -17.68
N HIS A 84 -6.55 6.97 -18.78
CA HIS A 84 -5.61 6.25 -19.66
C HIS A 84 -4.35 5.83 -18.90
N MET A 85 -3.82 6.70 -18.04
CA MET A 85 -2.60 6.42 -17.29
C MET A 85 -2.85 5.36 -16.22
N ILE A 86 -4.03 5.35 -15.60
CA ILE A 86 -4.45 4.27 -14.70
C ILE A 86 -4.56 2.94 -15.44
N ALA A 87 -5.14 2.94 -16.65
CA ALA A 87 -5.23 1.76 -17.49
C ALA A 87 -3.83 1.22 -17.84
N ILE A 88 -2.92 2.09 -18.26
CA ILE A 88 -1.53 1.76 -18.56
C ILE A 88 -0.82 1.17 -17.32
N MET A 89 -0.92 1.83 -16.17
CA MET A 89 -0.30 1.38 -14.92
C MET A 89 -0.78 -0.01 -14.52
N LEU A 90 -2.10 -0.23 -14.42
CA LEU A 90 -2.64 -1.50 -13.92
C LEU A 90 -2.48 -2.66 -14.90
N GLN A 91 -2.59 -2.42 -16.22
CA GLN A 91 -2.32 -3.45 -17.22
C GLN A 91 -0.82 -3.76 -17.30
N GLY A 92 0.03 -2.73 -17.20
CA GLY A 92 1.47 -2.87 -17.14
C GLY A 92 1.92 -3.72 -15.96
N LEU A 93 1.20 -3.70 -14.83
CA LEU A 93 1.47 -4.59 -13.70
C LEU A 93 1.19 -6.07 -13.99
N ARG A 94 0.31 -6.39 -14.93
CA ARG A 94 -0.16 -7.76 -15.21
C ARG A 94 -0.60 -8.48 -13.94
N LEU A 95 -1.43 -7.81 -13.13
CA LEU A 95 -1.91 -8.32 -11.85
C LEU A 95 -2.68 -9.63 -12.02
N THR A 96 -2.32 -10.63 -11.21
CA THR A 96 -3.10 -11.84 -10.98
C THR A 96 -3.98 -11.71 -9.74
N GLN A 97 -4.96 -12.60 -9.60
CA GLN A 97 -5.88 -12.56 -8.46
C GLN A 97 -5.19 -12.65 -7.09
N ASN A 98 -3.98 -13.21 -7.04
CA ASN A 98 -3.21 -13.52 -5.81
C ASN A 98 -2.00 -12.61 -5.59
N ASP A 99 -1.76 -11.64 -6.48
CA ASP A 99 -0.56 -10.81 -6.38
C ASP A 99 -0.67 -9.85 -5.20
N ASP A 100 0.34 -9.83 -4.33
CA ASP A 100 0.49 -8.74 -3.39
C ASP A 100 1.06 -7.51 -4.08
N LEU A 101 0.44 -6.37 -3.82
CA LEU A 101 0.78 -5.10 -4.45
C LEU A 101 1.16 -4.07 -3.39
N LEU A 102 2.35 -3.51 -3.52
CA LEU A 102 2.75 -2.29 -2.83
C LEU A 102 2.53 -1.10 -3.74
N ILE A 103 1.84 -0.06 -3.27
CA ILE A 103 1.65 1.20 -3.98
C ILE A 103 2.40 2.29 -3.22
N LEU A 104 3.30 2.99 -3.90
CA LEU A 104 4.00 4.15 -3.37
C LEU A 104 3.32 5.43 -3.83
N GLY A 105 2.86 6.23 -2.87
CA GLY A 105 1.99 7.38 -3.07
C GLY A 105 0.52 6.95 -3.05
N ALA A 106 -0.24 7.45 -2.08
CA ALA A 106 -1.64 7.04 -1.92
C ALA A 106 -2.56 7.58 -3.00
N LYS A 107 -2.21 8.75 -3.54
CA LYS A 107 -3.13 9.56 -4.35
C LYS A 107 -4.45 9.69 -3.59
N SER A 108 -5.59 9.43 -4.23
CA SER A 108 -6.89 9.42 -3.58
C SER A 108 -7.37 8.03 -3.11
N GLY A 109 -6.61 6.96 -3.41
CA GLY A 109 -7.04 5.56 -3.24
C GLY A 109 -7.73 4.91 -4.45
N TYR A 110 -8.07 5.67 -5.49
CA TYR A 110 -8.85 5.14 -6.62
C TYR A 110 -8.13 3.99 -7.36
N ILE A 111 -6.83 4.14 -7.63
CA ILE A 111 -6.04 3.10 -8.27
C ILE A 111 -5.93 1.83 -7.41
N ALA A 112 -5.88 1.97 -6.09
CA ALA A 112 -5.83 0.85 -5.17
C ALA A 112 -7.17 0.09 -5.17
N ALA A 113 -8.30 0.80 -5.22
CA ALA A 113 -9.62 0.20 -5.34
C ALA A 113 -9.78 -0.57 -6.66
N LEU A 114 -9.30 -0.02 -7.78
CA LEU A 114 -9.27 -0.74 -9.06
C LEU A 114 -8.33 -1.95 -9.02
N ALA A 115 -7.14 -1.80 -8.44
CA ALA A 115 -6.20 -2.92 -8.27
C ALA A 115 -6.80 -4.04 -7.41
N HIS A 116 -7.59 -3.71 -6.39
CA HIS A 116 -8.29 -4.70 -5.56
C HIS A 116 -9.28 -5.56 -6.38
N LYS A 117 -9.94 -4.98 -7.38
CA LYS A 117 -10.79 -5.75 -8.31
C LYS A 117 -10.00 -6.72 -9.18
N LEU A 118 -8.73 -6.42 -9.47
CA LEU A 118 -7.84 -7.29 -10.26
C LEU A 118 -7.14 -8.36 -9.41
N ALA A 119 -6.81 -8.03 -8.16
CA ALA A 119 -6.10 -8.88 -7.20
C ALA A 119 -6.89 -9.08 -5.89
N PRO A 120 -8.12 -9.62 -5.92
CA PRO A 120 -8.99 -9.68 -4.74
C PRO A 120 -8.46 -10.57 -3.61
N LYS A 121 -7.61 -11.56 -3.94
CA LYS A 121 -7.02 -12.49 -2.96
C LYS A 121 -5.68 -11.98 -2.44
N GLY A 122 -5.00 -11.12 -3.21
CA GLY A 122 -3.77 -10.44 -2.81
C GLY A 122 -3.94 -9.50 -1.62
N GLU A 123 -2.81 -9.07 -1.06
CA GLU A 123 -2.74 -8.00 -0.07
C GLU A 123 -2.23 -6.73 -0.74
N ILE A 124 -3.05 -5.67 -0.71
CA ILE A 124 -2.69 -4.36 -1.25
C ILE A 124 -2.29 -3.46 -0.09
N VAL A 125 -1.09 -2.88 -0.18
CA VAL A 125 -0.55 -1.95 0.81
C VAL A 125 -0.17 -0.65 0.12
N ILE A 126 -0.54 0.47 0.72
CA ILE A 126 -0.25 1.81 0.26
C ILE A 126 0.72 2.46 1.25
N LEU A 127 1.79 3.05 0.74
CA LEU A 127 2.69 3.92 1.52
C LEU A 127 2.49 5.37 1.11
N GLU A 128 2.31 6.24 2.09
CA GLU A 128 2.14 7.69 1.90
C GLU A 128 2.93 8.46 2.96
N ALA A 129 3.62 9.53 2.56
CA ALA A 129 4.40 10.34 3.48
C ALA A 129 3.50 11.31 4.27
N LYS A 130 2.47 11.89 3.64
CA LYS A 130 1.62 12.91 4.28
C LYS A 130 0.37 12.30 4.91
N ALA A 131 0.24 12.45 6.23
CA ALA A 131 -0.88 11.93 7.00
C ALA A 131 -2.25 12.46 6.53
N GLU A 132 -2.32 13.71 6.05
CA GLU A 132 -3.53 14.32 5.49
C GLU A 132 -4.03 13.61 4.22
N ILE A 133 -3.10 13.27 3.30
CA ILE A 133 -3.41 12.53 2.07
C ILE A 133 -3.82 11.10 2.41
N ALA A 134 -3.12 10.47 3.36
CA ALA A 134 -3.46 9.16 3.87
C ALA A 134 -4.87 9.13 4.46
N LYS A 135 -5.24 10.15 5.25
CA LYS A 135 -6.59 10.29 5.83
C LYS A 135 -7.68 10.40 4.77
N ILE A 136 -7.48 11.25 3.76
CA ILE A 136 -8.41 11.38 2.62
C ILE A 136 -8.59 10.02 1.92
N THR A 137 -7.48 9.33 1.67
CA THR A 137 -7.51 8.02 1.01
C THR A 137 -8.26 6.97 1.82
N VAL A 138 -8.02 6.88 3.13
CA VAL A 138 -8.73 5.95 4.03
C VAL A 138 -10.23 6.27 4.04
N GLN A 139 -10.61 7.54 4.11
CA GLN A 139 -12.02 7.97 4.05
C GLN A 139 -12.67 7.55 2.73
N ASN A 140 -11.99 7.71 1.60
CA ASN A 140 -12.50 7.30 0.29
C ASN A 140 -12.67 5.78 0.17
N LEU A 141 -11.68 5.01 0.66
CA LEU A 141 -11.74 3.55 0.67
C LEU A 141 -12.88 3.02 1.55
N LYS A 142 -13.13 3.68 2.69
CA LYS A 142 -14.23 3.34 3.60
C LYS A 142 -15.61 3.50 2.96
N LYS A 143 -15.80 4.46 2.04
CA LYS A 143 -17.06 4.61 1.29
C LYS A 143 -17.43 3.37 0.45
N LEU A 144 -16.47 2.48 0.20
CA LEU A 144 -16.66 1.22 -0.54
C LEU A 144 -16.34 -0.02 0.31
N ASP A 145 -16.24 0.12 1.64
CA ASP A 145 -15.84 -0.95 2.57
C ASP A 145 -14.48 -1.59 2.24
N LEU A 146 -13.59 -0.86 1.55
CA LEU A 146 -12.28 -1.35 1.13
C LEU A 146 -11.16 -1.06 2.14
N ASP A 147 -11.42 -0.26 3.17
CA ASP A 147 -10.48 0.05 4.26
C ASP A 147 -10.04 -1.21 5.04
N ASN A 148 -10.88 -2.25 5.03
CA ASN A 148 -10.53 -3.56 5.60
C ASN A 148 -9.71 -4.45 4.64
N HIS A 149 -9.68 -4.13 3.35
CA HIS A 149 -9.01 -4.94 2.32
C HIS A 149 -7.68 -4.35 1.86
N ILE A 150 -7.52 -3.03 1.98
CA ILE A 150 -6.36 -2.28 1.54
C ILE A 150 -5.73 -1.61 2.76
N THR A 151 -4.46 -1.89 3.01
CA THR A 151 -3.74 -1.36 4.18
C THR A 151 -3.07 -0.02 3.81
N MET A 152 -3.33 1.03 4.57
CA MET A 152 -2.62 2.30 4.48
C MET A 152 -1.54 2.38 5.57
N ILE A 153 -0.33 2.79 5.20
CA ILE A 153 0.78 3.01 6.13
C ILE A 153 1.38 4.40 5.86
N VAL A 154 1.42 5.24 6.89
CA VAL A 154 2.09 6.54 6.82
C VAL A 154 3.57 6.36 7.11
N LYS A 155 4.42 6.47 6.09
CA LYS A 155 5.89 6.38 6.18
C LYS A 155 6.53 6.86 4.88
N ASN A 156 7.86 6.95 4.84
CA ASN A 156 8.58 7.28 3.62
C ASN A 156 8.31 6.18 2.56
N PRO A 157 7.68 6.50 1.42
CA PRO A 157 7.36 5.48 0.42
C PRO A 157 8.61 4.85 -0.21
N LEU A 158 9.73 5.59 -0.31
CA LEU A 158 10.95 5.08 -0.96
C LEU A 158 11.66 3.97 -0.17
N ASP A 159 11.42 3.87 1.13
CA ASP A 159 11.90 2.76 1.94
C ASP A 159 11.19 1.45 1.59
N GLY A 160 10.06 1.53 0.88
CA GLY A 160 9.14 0.42 0.71
C GLY A 160 8.69 -0.14 2.06
N SER A 161 8.46 -1.45 2.08
CA SER A 161 8.07 -2.18 3.29
C SER A 161 8.81 -3.51 3.32
N PRO A 162 10.10 -3.52 3.73
CA PRO A 162 10.92 -4.72 3.77
C PRO A 162 10.35 -5.79 4.71
N ASP A 163 9.77 -5.38 5.84
CA ASP A 163 9.14 -6.29 6.82
C ASP A 163 7.93 -7.05 6.25
N LEU A 164 7.26 -6.45 5.26
CA LEU A 164 6.14 -7.06 4.55
C LEU A 164 6.57 -7.72 3.24
N SER A 165 7.85 -7.68 2.86
CA SER A 165 8.37 -8.29 1.62
C SER A 165 8.31 -9.83 1.69
N PRO A 166 8.38 -10.54 0.55
CA PRO A 166 8.51 -10.05 -0.82
C PRO A 166 7.20 -9.52 -1.43
N TRP A 167 7.32 -8.70 -2.48
CA TRP A 167 6.20 -8.14 -3.26
C TRP A 167 6.15 -8.73 -4.66
N GLN A 168 4.99 -9.27 -5.07
CA GLN A 168 4.81 -9.65 -6.47
C GLN A 168 4.78 -8.42 -7.36
N LYS A 169 4.19 -7.32 -6.89
CA LYS A 169 4.08 -6.07 -7.64
C LYS A 169 4.41 -4.87 -6.74
N ILE A 170 5.19 -3.94 -7.28
CA ILE A 170 5.40 -2.61 -6.70
C ILE A 170 5.01 -1.58 -7.76
N LEU A 171 4.10 -0.68 -7.43
CA LEU A 171 3.67 0.42 -8.29
C LEU A 171 4.08 1.75 -7.65
N VAL A 172 4.79 2.57 -8.40
CA VAL A 172 5.18 3.91 -7.96
C VAL A 172 4.33 4.94 -8.69
N THR A 173 3.62 5.80 -7.97
CA THR A 173 2.64 6.74 -8.56
C THR A 173 3.08 8.20 -8.57
N GLY A 174 4.37 8.45 -8.34
CA GLY A 174 5.03 9.75 -8.45
C GLY A 174 6.43 9.57 -9.04
N ALA A 175 6.97 10.63 -9.64
CA ALA A 175 8.30 10.61 -10.25
C ALA A 175 9.36 10.23 -9.20
N ILE A 176 10.28 9.35 -9.59
CA ILE A 176 11.44 8.97 -8.77
C ILE A 176 12.72 9.04 -9.58
N GLU A 177 13.82 9.41 -8.92
CA GLU A 177 15.14 9.32 -9.50
C GLU A 177 15.60 7.85 -9.60
N GLN A 178 16.44 7.57 -10.59
CA GLN A 178 17.00 6.23 -10.80
C GLN A 178 17.78 5.73 -9.58
N THR A 179 18.46 6.62 -8.84
CA THR A 179 19.24 6.30 -7.64
C THR A 179 18.36 5.77 -6.49
N LYS A 180 17.11 6.24 -6.41
CA LYS A 180 16.16 5.95 -5.33
C LYS A 180 15.42 4.62 -5.48
N ILE A 181 15.63 3.89 -6.58
CA ILE A 181 14.90 2.63 -6.86
C ILE A 181 15.47 1.41 -6.15
N HIS A 182 16.77 1.43 -5.81
CA HIS A 182 17.49 0.25 -5.33
C HIS A 182 16.87 -0.43 -4.09
N PRO A 183 16.45 0.30 -3.04
CA PRO A 183 15.82 -0.31 -1.87
C PRO A 183 14.54 -1.10 -2.20
N LEU A 184 13.83 -0.70 -3.24
CA LEU A 184 12.56 -1.32 -3.67
C LEU A 184 12.80 -2.63 -4.42
N LEU A 185 13.89 -2.72 -5.20
CA LEU A 185 14.20 -3.88 -6.04
C LEU A 185 14.44 -5.15 -5.20
N ASN A 186 15.12 -5.02 -4.06
CA ASN A 186 15.39 -6.14 -3.16
C ASN A 186 14.12 -6.67 -2.47
N GLN A 187 13.06 -5.88 -2.43
CA GLN A 187 11.78 -6.28 -1.85
C GLN A 187 10.86 -6.99 -2.87
N LEU A 188 11.23 -7.04 -4.16
CA LEU A 188 10.48 -7.80 -5.16
C LEU A 188 10.63 -9.31 -4.92
N ASP A 189 9.56 -10.05 -5.17
CA ASP A 189 9.59 -11.52 -5.22
C ASP A 189 10.65 -11.96 -6.24
N GLU A 190 11.56 -12.82 -5.80
CA GLU A 190 12.60 -13.36 -6.67
C GLU A 190 12.02 -14.24 -7.79
N ASN A 191 10.79 -14.73 -7.65
CA ASN A 191 10.11 -15.57 -8.62
C ASN A 191 9.19 -14.76 -9.55
N GLY A 192 9.70 -13.66 -10.11
CA GLY A 192 8.97 -12.85 -11.10
C GLY A 192 8.27 -11.60 -10.53
N GLY A 193 8.73 -11.09 -9.39
CA GLY A 193 8.27 -9.82 -8.85
C GLY A 193 8.58 -8.67 -9.81
N MET A 194 7.67 -7.70 -9.92
CA MET A 194 7.82 -6.60 -10.87
C MET A 194 7.54 -5.24 -10.23
N LEU A 195 8.44 -4.29 -10.48
CA LEU A 195 8.25 -2.88 -10.21
C LEU A 195 7.82 -2.15 -11.48
N PHE A 196 6.89 -1.21 -11.36
CA PHE A 196 6.54 -0.28 -12.43
C PHE A 196 6.54 1.16 -11.90
N ALA A 197 7.43 2.01 -12.41
CA ALA A 197 7.65 3.35 -11.88
C ALA A 197 7.95 4.38 -12.97
N PRO A 198 7.53 5.65 -12.81
CA PRO A 198 8.02 6.77 -13.61
C PRO A 198 9.41 7.17 -13.13
N ILE A 199 10.45 6.82 -13.91
CA ILE A 199 11.84 7.08 -13.55
C ILE A 199 12.41 8.20 -14.42
N GLY A 200 12.96 9.23 -13.78
CA GLY A 200 13.56 10.38 -14.46
C GLY A 200 13.45 11.67 -13.65
N PRO A 201 13.97 12.79 -14.19
CA PRO A 201 13.81 14.11 -13.58
C PRO A 201 12.34 14.54 -13.56
N GLU A 202 11.98 15.51 -12.72
CA GLU A 202 10.58 15.95 -12.52
C GLU A 202 9.88 16.47 -13.78
N THR A 203 10.65 16.99 -14.73
CA THR A 203 10.12 17.58 -15.96
C THR A 203 9.53 16.51 -16.89
N VAL A 204 10.23 15.40 -17.06
CA VAL A 204 9.88 14.29 -17.96
C VAL A 204 10.46 12.99 -17.41
N GLN A 205 9.62 11.98 -17.23
CA GLN A 205 10.06 10.64 -16.82
C GLN A 205 9.77 9.62 -17.92
N VAL A 206 10.43 8.46 -17.80
CA VAL A 206 10.09 7.28 -18.57
C VAL A 206 9.49 6.24 -17.63
N TYR A 207 8.24 5.87 -17.88
CA TYR A 207 7.57 4.84 -17.10
C TYR A 207 8.19 3.48 -17.42
N THR A 208 8.87 2.89 -16.44
CA THR A 208 9.80 1.77 -16.61
C THR A 208 9.36 0.58 -15.76
N GLN A 209 9.23 -0.58 -16.41
CA GLN A 209 9.01 -1.86 -15.74
C GLN A 209 10.35 -2.51 -15.41
N ILE A 210 10.48 -3.09 -14.22
CA ILE A 210 11.66 -3.84 -13.80
C ILE A 210 11.21 -5.16 -13.19
N LEU A 211 11.60 -6.26 -13.82
CA LEU A 211 11.30 -7.62 -13.40
C LEU A 211 12.49 -8.21 -12.64
N ARG A 212 12.22 -8.87 -11.51
CA ARG A 212 13.19 -9.68 -10.78
C ARG A 212 13.02 -11.16 -11.11
N GLN A 213 14.13 -11.82 -11.45
CA GLN A 213 14.23 -13.27 -11.54
C GLN A 213 15.48 -13.73 -10.80
N LYS A 214 15.27 -14.43 -9.68
CA LYS A 214 16.32 -14.78 -8.72
C LYS A 214 17.05 -13.50 -8.28
N ASN A 215 18.35 -13.43 -8.56
CA ASN A 215 19.21 -12.28 -8.26
C ASN A 215 19.45 -11.38 -9.50
N LYS A 216 18.67 -11.52 -10.56
CA LYS A 216 18.81 -10.74 -11.81
C LYS A 216 17.61 -9.80 -11.99
N PHE A 217 17.88 -8.64 -12.57
CA PHE A 217 16.88 -7.61 -12.85
C PHE A 217 16.86 -7.25 -14.33
N PHE A 218 15.65 -7.11 -14.87
CA PHE A 218 15.40 -6.87 -16.28
C PHE A 218 14.47 -5.69 -16.47
N GLY A 219 14.89 -4.67 -17.21
CA GLY A 219 14.14 -3.42 -17.39
C GLY A 219 13.50 -3.29 -18.77
N LYS A 220 12.30 -2.73 -18.85
CA LYS A 220 11.66 -2.27 -20.08
C LYS A 220 11.19 -0.83 -19.90
N LYS A 221 11.73 0.08 -20.71
CA LYS A 221 11.25 1.46 -20.82
C LYS A 221 9.99 1.46 -21.68
N ASN A 222 8.88 2.00 -21.18
CA ASN A 222 7.62 2.00 -21.91
C ASN A 222 7.38 3.36 -22.58
N LEU A 223 6.78 4.30 -21.86
CA LEU A 223 6.34 5.58 -22.40
C LEU A 223 6.87 6.75 -21.59
N THR A 224 6.99 7.88 -22.27
CA THR A 224 7.29 9.17 -21.65
C THR A 224 6.06 9.69 -20.91
N VAL A 225 6.25 10.17 -19.68
CA VAL A 225 5.17 10.63 -18.81
C VAL A 225 5.59 11.86 -18.02
N ARG A 226 4.60 12.52 -17.42
CA ARG A 226 4.80 13.64 -16.49
C ARG A 226 4.02 13.40 -15.22
N PHE A 227 4.72 13.01 -14.17
CA PHE A 227 4.22 12.84 -12.82
C PHE A 227 4.81 13.93 -11.92
N SER A 228 4.04 14.36 -10.93
CA SER A 228 4.60 15.09 -9.78
C SER A 228 5.61 14.20 -9.06
N PRO A 229 6.62 14.78 -8.39
CA PRO A 229 7.52 14.03 -7.52
C PRO A 229 6.76 13.14 -6.54
N LEU A 230 7.32 11.95 -6.27
CA LEU A 230 6.84 11.12 -5.17
C LEU A 230 7.23 11.80 -3.86
N ILE A 231 6.24 12.17 -3.05
CA ILE A 231 6.52 12.80 -1.76
C ILE A 231 7.26 11.81 -0.86
N THR A 232 8.39 12.26 -0.32
CA THR A 232 9.14 11.60 0.74
C THR A 232 8.95 12.34 2.04
N LEU A 233 9.13 11.68 3.19
CA LEU A 233 9.23 12.41 4.45
C LEU A 233 10.46 13.31 4.38
N ILE A 234 10.18 14.63 4.34
CA ILE A 234 11.11 15.76 4.35
C ILE A 234 11.98 15.86 3.08
N GLU A 235 11.52 16.67 2.11
CA GLU A 235 12.48 17.52 1.39
C GLU A 235 12.97 18.53 2.41
N LEU A 236 14.22 18.35 2.89
CA LEU A 236 14.87 19.21 3.89
C LEU A 236 15.18 20.63 3.36
N ASP A 237 14.72 20.97 2.16
CA ASP A 237 15.08 22.21 1.44
C ASP A 237 13.94 23.25 1.37
N GLU A 238 12.82 23.09 2.08
CA GLU A 238 11.76 24.13 2.15
C GLU A 238 11.46 24.63 3.58
N LEU A 239 12.45 24.60 4.49
CA LEU A 239 12.39 25.29 5.78
C LEU A 239 13.52 26.32 5.92
N GLU A 240 13.52 27.32 5.04
CA GLU A 240 13.97 28.66 5.43
C GLU A 240 12.72 29.50 5.77
N LEU A 241 12.73 30.04 6.99
CA LEU A 241 11.90 31.14 7.49
C LEU A 241 10.41 30.85 7.76
N ILE A 242 10.13 30.18 8.89
CA ILE A 242 9.25 30.79 9.91
C ILE A 242 9.95 30.66 11.26
N THR A 243 10.44 31.80 11.73
CA THR A 243 11.03 32.04 13.03
C THR A 243 9.97 31.98 14.14
N ASP A 244 10.44 31.57 15.32
CA ASP A 244 9.84 31.76 16.66
C ASP A 244 8.74 30.78 17.09
N PHE A 245 9.13 29.65 17.69
CA PHE A 245 9.15 29.48 19.16
C PHE A 245 9.89 28.19 19.56
N GLU A 246 10.65 28.31 20.64
CA GLU A 246 11.76 27.45 21.08
C GLU A 246 11.40 26.06 21.65
N LYS A 247 12.43 25.18 21.58
CA LYS A 247 12.81 24.06 22.48
C LYS A 247 12.16 22.68 22.30
N PHE A 248 12.83 21.86 21.49
CA PHE A 248 13.31 20.55 21.94
C PHE A 248 14.76 20.35 21.49
N ASP A 249 15.67 20.33 22.46
CA ASP A 249 17.10 20.13 22.26
C ASP A 249 17.45 18.67 21.91
N ASN A 250 18.37 18.57 20.95
CA ASN A 250 19.42 17.55 20.77
C ASN A 250 19.03 16.08 20.60
N ILE A 251 18.94 15.65 19.34
CA ILE A 251 19.38 14.30 18.92
C ILE A 251 20.29 14.43 17.70
N GLU A 252 21.53 13.95 17.85
CA GLU A 252 22.51 13.76 16.78
C GLU A 252 21.92 12.93 15.62
N ASP A 253 21.60 13.56 14.49
CA ASP A 253 21.03 12.89 13.31
C ASP A 253 21.93 12.97 12.05
N SER A 254 23.25 13.13 12.24
CA SER A 254 24.21 13.13 11.12
C SER A 254 24.79 11.75 10.78
N ARG A 255 24.57 10.72 11.63
CA ARG A 255 25.15 9.38 11.45
C ARG A 255 24.23 8.34 10.79
N LYS A 256 22.91 8.60 10.71
CA LYS A 256 21.94 7.67 10.09
C LYS A 256 21.91 7.77 8.56
N SER A 257 22.04 8.98 8.01
CA SER A 257 22.07 9.21 6.56
C SER A 257 23.29 8.53 5.90
N GLU A 258 24.46 8.57 6.53
CA GLU A 258 25.65 7.88 6.04
C GLU A 258 25.57 6.36 6.18
N MET A 259 25.02 5.82 7.28
CA MET A 259 24.83 4.36 7.44
C MET A 259 23.84 3.76 6.45
N ILE A 260 22.78 4.48 6.06
CA ILE A 260 21.83 4.02 5.05
C ILE A 260 22.50 3.94 3.67
N SER A 261 23.40 4.88 3.34
CA SER A 261 24.13 4.85 2.06
C SER A 261 25.09 3.65 1.93
N ALA A 262 25.69 3.21 3.05
CA ALA A 262 26.74 2.19 3.04
C ALA A 262 26.21 0.74 2.94
N GLN A 263 25.01 0.46 3.48
CA GLN A 263 24.43 -0.90 3.48
C GLN A 263 23.86 -1.36 2.13
N TYR A 264 23.54 -0.45 1.21
CA TYR A 264 22.98 -0.78 -0.12
C TYR A 264 24.00 -0.77 -1.27
N SER A 265 25.31 -0.78 -0.96
CA SER A 265 26.41 -0.70 -1.91
C SER A 265 26.58 -1.91 -2.87
N THR A 266 25.62 -2.84 -2.90
CA THR A 266 25.58 -3.82 -3.99
C THR A 266 25.10 -3.14 -5.27
N ARG A 267 25.99 -2.96 -6.25
CA ARG A 267 25.64 -2.49 -7.59
C ARG A 267 24.62 -3.46 -8.22
N ILE A 268 23.32 -3.17 -8.07
CA ILE A 268 22.28 -3.93 -8.78
C ILE A 268 22.36 -3.55 -10.26
N ASN A 269 22.76 -4.50 -11.10
CA ASN A 269 22.81 -4.30 -12.55
C ASN A 269 21.45 -4.64 -13.16
N ILE A 270 20.86 -3.68 -13.88
CA ILE A 270 19.55 -3.82 -14.54
C ILE A 270 19.78 -3.98 -16.05
N LYS A 271 19.41 -5.14 -16.58
CA LYS A 271 19.53 -5.42 -18.02
C LYS A 271 18.29 -4.92 -18.75
N TYR A 272 18.42 -3.81 -19.48
CA TYR A 272 17.32 -3.27 -20.28
C TYR A 272 17.15 -4.03 -21.60
N THR A 273 15.90 -4.31 -21.97
CA THR A 273 15.56 -5.01 -23.22
C THR A 273 14.09 -4.78 -23.57
N THR A 274 13.76 -4.93 -24.85
CA THR A 274 12.42 -4.67 -25.39
C THR A 274 11.45 -5.83 -25.17
N ASN A 275 11.94 -7.08 -25.09
CA ASN A 275 11.09 -8.27 -25.27
C ASN A 275 10.92 -9.17 -24.02
N ILE A 276 11.66 -8.95 -22.93
CA ILE A 276 11.64 -9.89 -21.78
C ILE A 276 10.25 -10.11 -21.20
N LEU A 277 9.41 -9.08 -21.17
CA LEU A 277 8.05 -9.22 -20.64
C LEU A 277 7.11 -9.89 -21.64
N ASP A 278 7.38 -9.84 -22.94
CA ASP A 278 6.48 -10.40 -23.96
C ASP A 278 6.67 -11.93 -24.10
N ASP A 279 7.88 -12.43 -23.78
CA ASP A 279 8.21 -13.86 -23.75
C ASP A 279 7.87 -14.56 -22.42
N ILE A 280 7.76 -13.80 -21.33
CA ILE A 280 7.30 -14.32 -20.04
C ILE A 280 5.77 -14.23 -20.02
N GLY A 281 5.16 -15.24 -20.64
CA GLY A 281 3.73 -15.50 -20.49
C GLY A 281 3.37 -15.64 -19.00
N PRO A 282 2.14 -15.31 -18.59
CA PRO A 282 1.70 -15.62 -17.23
C PRO A 282 1.88 -17.13 -17.05
N GLU A 283 2.77 -17.54 -16.15
CA GLU A 283 2.84 -18.94 -15.73
C GLU A 283 1.41 -19.37 -15.40
N GLN A 284 0.87 -20.30 -16.20
CA GLN A 284 -0.34 -21.01 -15.85
C GLN A 284 -0.02 -21.83 -14.59
N LYS A 285 -0.22 -21.22 -13.43
CA LYS A 285 -0.04 -21.89 -12.15
C LYS A 285 -1.13 -22.95 -12.02
N THR A 286 -0.66 -24.16 -12.30
CA THR A 286 -1.11 -25.47 -11.81
C THR A 286 -2.39 -25.46 -10.97
N LYS A 287 -3.39 -26.16 -11.52
CA LYS A 287 -4.62 -26.61 -10.86
C LYS A 287 -4.37 -26.91 -9.38
N THR A 288 -5.19 -26.31 -8.53
CA THR A 288 -5.26 -26.51 -7.09
C THR A 288 -5.30 -28.01 -6.80
N LYS A 289 -4.19 -28.54 -6.26
CA LYS A 289 -4.09 -29.92 -5.76
C LYS A 289 -5.06 -30.13 -4.60
N SER A 290 -5.56 -31.36 -4.50
CA SER A 290 -6.49 -31.85 -3.48
C SER A 290 -6.12 -31.43 -2.05
N LEU A 291 -7.15 -31.28 -1.23
CA LEU A 291 -7.04 -30.94 0.18
C LEU A 291 -6.20 -31.98 0.94
N ASN A 292 -5.19 -31.49 1.67
CA ASN A 292 -4.52 -32.27 2.70
C ASN A 292 -5.05 -31.78 4.05
N VAL A 293 -5.96 -32.56 4.65
CA VAL A 293 -6.58 -32.30 5.96
C VAL A 293 -5.53 -32.07 7.06
N GLN A 294 -4.34 -32.68 6.97
CA GLN A 294 -3.26 -32.47 7.94
C GLN A 294 -2.70 -31.05 7.88
N GLN A 295 -2.53 -30.47 6.68
CA GLN A 295 -2.04 -29.10 6.53
C GLN A 295 -3.03 -28.07 7.06
N GLN A 296 -4.33 -28.32 6.88
CA GLN A 296 -5.38 -27.46 7.42
C GLN A 296 -5.39 -27.47 8.95
N LYS A 297 -5.32 -28.66 9.57
CA LYS A 297 -5.20 -28.80 11.03
C LYS A 297 -3.96 -28.08 11.57
N LEU A 298 -2.83 -28.21 10.89
CA LEU A 298 -1.59 -27.52 11.24
C LEU A 298 -1.76 -25.99 11.20
N VAL A 299 -2.35 -25.45 10.12
CA VAL A 299 -2.62 -24.01 9.99
C VAL A 299 -3.56 -23.50 11.10
N LEU A 300 -4.63 -24.25 11.41
CA LEU A 300 -5.53 -23.90 12.50
C LEU A 300 -4.81 -23.90 13.85
N ASN A 301 -3.92 -24.87 14.10
CA ASN A 301 -3.12 -24.93 15.32
C ASN A 301 -2.21 -23.69 15.47
N TYR A 302 -1.54 -23.26 14.40
CA TYR A 302 -0.77 -22.02 14.42
C TYR A 302 -1.64 -20.81 14.79
N PHE A 303 -2.85 -20.70 14.24
CA PHE A 303 -3.74 -19.59 14.59
C PHE A 303 -4.23 -19.64 16.04
N ILE A 304 -4.48 -20.82 16.60
CA ILE A 304 -4.85 -20.98 18.01
C ILE A 304 -3.70 -20.55 18.92
N ILE A 305 -2.46 -20.94 18.59
CA ILE A 305 -1.26 -20.50 19.32
C ILE A 305 -1.15 -18.98 19.27
N ILE A 306 -1.25 -18.38 18.08
CA ILE A 306 -1.18 -16.92 17.92
C ILE A 306 -2.30 -16.22 18.70
N GLU A 307 -3.54 -16.71 18.65
CA GLU A 307 -4.67 -16.14 19.42
C GLU A 307 -4.40 -16.18 20.92
N THR A 308 -3.81 -17.27 21.41
CA THR A 308 -3.42 -17.43 22.82
C THR A 308 -2.34 -16.43 23.21
N LEU A 309 -1.26 -16.32 22.42
CA LEU A 309 -0.16 -15.40 22.66
C LEU A 309 -0.64 -13.94 22.69
N ILE A 310 -1.46 -13.53 21.73
CA ILE A 310 -1.99 -12.16 21.66
C ILE A 310 -2.99 -11.88 22.80
N THR A 311 -3.77 -12.88 23.22
CA THR A 311 -4.67 -12.74 24.37
C THR A 311 -3.89 -12.59 25.68
N ASN A 312 -2.75 -13.26 25.82
CA ASN A 312 -1.86 -13.10 26.97
C ASN A 312 -1.15 -11.74 26.93
N LEU A 313 -0.63 -11.33 25.77
CA LEU A 313 -0.03 -9.99 25.57
C LEU A 313 -0.99 -8.87 25.97
N LYS A 314 -2.30 -9.02 25.71
CA LYS A 314 -3.32 -8.05 26.12
C LYS A 314 -3.36 -7.77 27.63
N LYS A 315 -2.97 -8.76 28.45
CA LYS A 315 -2.97 -8.70 29.91
C LYS A 315 -1.57 -8.48 30.49
N GLU A 316 -0.54 -8.40 29.64
CA GLU A 316 0.84 -8.34 30.06
C GLU A 316 1.24 -6.90 30.37
N GLU A 317 1.67 -6.67 31.61
CA GLU A 317 2.15 -5.39 32.08
C GLU A 317 3.67 -5.26 31.90
N ASN A 318 4.41 -6.37 31.93
CA ASN A 318 5.86 -6.34 31.77
C ASN A 318 6.27 -6.14 30.29
N ILE A 319 7.08 -5.11 30.04
CA ILE A 319 7.50 -4.73 28.69
C ILE A 319 8.40 -5.80 28.04
N ASP A 320 9.37 -6.35 28.77
CA ASP A 320 10.29 -7.36 28.23
C ASP A 320 9.53 -8.64 27.82
N LYS A 321 8.59 -9.09 28.65
CA LYS A 321 7.69 -10.21 28.31
C LYS A 321 6.79 -9.88 27.13
N SER A 322 6.36 -8.62 26.99
CA SER A 322 5.57 -8.18 25.84
C SER A 322 6.34 -8.36 24.53
N PHE A 323 7.65 -8.08 24.50
CA PHE A 323 8.48 -8.33 23.32
C PHE A 323 8.63 -9.82 23.00
N ILE A 324 8.77 -10.68 24.03
CA ILE A 324 8.82 -12.14 23.83
C ILE A 324 7.55 -12.64 23.13
N PHE A 325 6.36 -12.19 23.57
CA PHE A 325 5.10 -12.54 22.90
C PHE A 325 5.07 -12.09 21.44
N ILE A 326 5.59 -10.89 21.13
CA ILE A 326 5.66 -10.39 19.75
C ILE A 326 6.56 -11.27 18.88
N ASP A 327 7.74 -11.64 19.38
CA ASP A 327 8.70 -12.47 18.65
C ASP A 327 8.15 -13.88 18.39
N GLU A 328 7.48 -14.47 19.37
CA GLU A 328 6.82 -15.78 19.20
C GLU A 328 5.68 -15.73 18.17
N VAL A 329 4.88 -14.65 18.16
CA VAL A 329 3.83 -14.46 17.15
C VAL A 329 4.45 -14.28 15.76
N GLU A 330 5.54 -13.51 15.64
CA GLU A 330 6.26 -13.29 14.40
C GLU A 330 6.82 -14.60 13.82
N GLU A 331 7.38 -15.47 14.66
CA GLU A 331 7.82 -16.81 14.27
C GLU A 331 6.67 -17.62 13.65
N LYS A 332 5.49 -17.63 14.29
CA LYS A 332 4.32 -18.38 13.77
C LYS A 332 3.74 -17.74 12.50
N LEU A 333 3.77 -16.42 12.36
CA LEU A 333 3.39 -15.74 11.12
C LEU A 333 4.34 -16.10 9.96
N ASN A 334 5.64 -16.22 10.23
CA ASN A 334 6.62 -16.68 9.25
C ASN A 334 6.33 -18.11 8.78
N ASP A 335 5.98 -19.00 9.71
CA ASP A 335 5.57 -20.37 9.40
C ASP A 335 4.32 -20.43 8.50
N LEU A 336 3.38 -19.50 8.68
CA LEU A 336 2.15 -19.41 7.90
C LEU A 336 2.38 -18.89 6.47
N LYS A 337 3.50 -18.23 6.16
CA LYS A 337 3.80 -17.69 4.82
C LYS A 337 3.73 -18.77 3.73
N LYS A 338 4.20 -20.00 4.01
CA LYS A 338 4.16 -21.14 3.06
C LYS A 338 2.73 -21.57 2.69
N PHE A 339 1.75 -21.25 3.54
CA PHE A 339 0.35 -21.59 3.37
C PHE A 339 -0.49 -20.43 2.83
N LYS A 340 0.09 -19.23 2.71
CA LYS A 340 -0.58 -18.00 2.30
C LYS A 340 -1.45 -18.17 1.06
N LYS A 341 -0.86 -18.60 -0.06
CA LYS A 341 -1.57 -18.72 -1.35
C LYS A 341 -2.63 -19.82 -1.32
N LYS A 342 -2.39 -20.88 -0.55
CA LYS A 342 -3.27 -22.05 -0.48
C LYS A 342 -4.57 -21.75 0.26
N PHE A 343 -4.51 -21.02 1.37
CA PHE A 343 -5.68 -20.71 2.21
C PHE A 343 -6.07 -19.22 2.18
N GLU A 344 -5.46 -18.45 1.27
CA GLU A 344 -5.73 -17.02 1.09
C GLU A 344 -5.56 -16.22 2.39
N LEU A 345 -4.46 -16.50 3.10
CA LEU A 345 -4.16 -15.89 4.40
C LEU A 345 -3.71 -14.43 4.23
N LYS A 346 -4.17 -13.56 5.14
CA LYS A 346 -3.80 -12.13 5.15
C LYS A 346 -2.57 -11.89 6.04
N ILE A 347 -1.43 -12.47 5.65
CA ILE A 347 -0.19 -12.47 6.44
C ILE A 347 0.37 -11.05 6.59
N LYS A 348 0.44 -10.26 5.52
CA LYS A 348 1.00 -8.90 5.58
C LYS A 348 0.16 -7.98 6.45
N LYS A 349 -1.17 -8.12 6.40
CA LYS A 349 -2.07 -7.37 7.28
C LYS A 349 -1.82 -7.71 8.75
N MET A 350 -1.67 -8.99 9.08
CA MET A 350 -1.32 -9.41 10.45
C MET A 350 0.04 -8.85 10.87
N GLN A 351 1.08 -9.01 10.04
CA GLN A 351 2.42 -8.48 10.31
C GLN A 351 2.40 -6.96 10.50
N ASN A 352 1.65 -6.21 9.70
CA ASN A 352 1.54 -4.76 9.85
C ASN A 352 0.96 -4.38 11.22
N VAL A 353 -0.12 -5.04 11.65
CA VAL A 353 -0.72 -4.76 12.97
C VAL A 353 0.23 -5.20 14.10
N LEU A 354 0.95 -6.31 13.93
CA LEU A 354 2.00 -6.73 14.88
C LEU A 354 3.10 -5.66 15.02
N ASN A 355 3.56 -5.10 13.90
CA ASN A 355 4.55 -4.03 13.89
C ASN A 355 4.02 -2.76 14.58
N GLN A 356 2.73 -2.44 14.42
CA GLN A 356 2.10 -1.32 15.13
C GLN A 356 2.05 -1.56 16.64
N ILE A 357 1.70 -2.78 17.08
CA ILE A 357 1.74 -3.17 18.50
C ILE A 357 3.18 -3.05 19.04
N ARG A 358 4.17 -3.59 18.33
CA ARG A 358 5.60 -3.48 18.68
C ARG A 358 6.05 -2.03 18.82
N SER A 359 5.64 -1.16 17.89
CA SER A 359 5.96 0.27 17.93
C SER A 359 5.36 0.95 19.16
N LEU A 360 4.12 0.62 19.53
CA LEU A 360 3.46 1.15 20.73
C LEU A 360 4.15 0.67 22.01
N ILE A 361 4.59 -0.59 22.08
CA ILE A 361 5.37 -1.11 23.21
C ILE A 361 6.71 -0.38 23.32
N LEU A 362 7.42 -0.12 22.21
CA LEU A 362 8.66 0.66 22.20
C LEU A 362 8.45 2.09 22.69
N ILE A 363 7.35 2.72 22.27
CA ILE A 363 7.00 4.07 22.75
C ILE A 363 6.72 4.02 24.24
N ARG A 364 5.93 3.04 24.71
CA ARG A 364 5.64 2.81 26.12
C ARG A 364 6.92 2.65 26.95
N ASP A 365 7.87 1.83 26.50
CA ASP A 365 9.17 1.62 27.15
C ASP A 365 9.96 2.92 27.33
N LYS A 366 9.97 3.76 26.30
CA LYS A 366 10.61 5.08 26.39
C LYS A 366 9.98 5.96 27.47
N TYR A 367 8.64 5.99 27.54
CA TYR A 367 7.90 6.78 28.52
C TYR A 367 7.98 6.24 29.95
N GLU A 368 8.11 4.93 30.13
CA GLU A 368 8.31 4.31 31.46
C GLU A 368 9.71 4.60 32.01
N LYS A 369 10.71 4.73 31.13
CA LYS A 369 12.09 5.10 31.49
C LYS A 369 12.30 6.61 31.69
N THR A 370 11.29 7.44 31.39
CA THR A 370 11.36 8.88 31.64
C THR A 370 10.78 9.17 33.04
N ASP A 371 11.65 9.58 33.98
CA ASP A 371 11.29 10.02 35.34
C ASP A 371 10.75 11.47 35.33
N ASP A 372 9.64 11.69 34.63
CA ASP A 372 8.95 12.99 34.63
C ASP A 372 7.57 12.86 35.31
N PRO A 373 7.39 13.44 36.51
CA PRO A 373 6.15 13.35 37.28
C PRO A 373 5.01 14.26 36.79
N ASP A 374 5.16 14.95 35.65
CA ASP A 374 4.13 15.81 35.08
C ASP A 374 2.85 15.04 34.70
N SER A 375 1.67 15.62 34.97
CA SER A 375 0.36 14.99 34.70
C SER A 375 0.16 14.69 33.21
N ASN A 376 0.80 15.47 32.33
CA ASN A 376 0.81 15.27 30.88
C ASN A 376 1.44 13.93 30.46
N VAL A 377 2.35 13.36 31.27
CA VAL A 377 3.02 12.09 30.97
C VAL A 377 2.10 10.91 31.28
N LEU A 378 1.31 10.99 32.36
CA LEU A 378 0.32 9.98 32.72
C LEU A 378 -0.79 9.86 31.66
N ASP A 379 -1.30 11.00 31.17
CA ASP A 379 -2.32 11.02 30.12
C ASP A 379 -1.83 10.38 28.81
N LYS A 380 -0.57 10.66 28.43
CA LYS A 380 0.06 10.04 27.27
C LYS A 380 0.27 8.53 27.45
N ARG A 381 0.67 8.07 28.64
CA ARG A 381 0.81 6.63 28.95
C ARG A 381 -0.53 5.91 28.78
N VAL A 382 -1.62 6.50 29.28
CA VAL A 382 -2.97 5.95 29.12
C VAL A 382 -3.38 5.92 27.64
N GLU A 383 -3.10 6.98 26.88
CA GLU A 383 -3.38 7.04 25.44
C GLU A 383 -2.65 5.93 24.66
N ILE A 384 -1.36 5.71 24.95
CA ILE A 384 -0.54 4.67 24.32
C ILE A 384 -1.11 3.28 24.62
N LEU A 385 -1.45 2.99 25.88
CA LEU A 385 -2.05 1.72 26.28
C LEU A 385 -3.39 1.48 25.59
N ASN A 386 -4.24 2.50 25.51
CA ASN A 386 -5.51 2.41 24.81
C ASN A 386 -5.32 2.08 23.32
N LYS A 387 -4.38 2.75 22.64
CA LYS A 387 -4.01 2.45 21.24
C LYS A 387 -3.44 1.04 21.11
N GLN A 388 -2.62 0.58 22.05
CA GLN A 388 -2.07 -0.78 22.04
C GLN A 388 -3.18 -1.83 22.14
N ILE A 389 -4.12 -1.65 23.08
CA ILE A 389 -5.29 -2.52 23.25
C ILE A 389 -6.17 -2.52 22.00
N GLU A 390 -6.36 -1.36 21.37
CA GLU A 390 -7.10 -1.24 20.11
C GLU A 390 -6.45 -2.08 19.01
N GLN A 391 -5.12 -1.95 18.81
CA GLN A 391 -4.40 -2.74 17.80
C GLN A 391 -4.42 -4.24 18.10
N ILE A 392 -4.32 -4.64 19.37
CA ILE A 392 -4.48 -6.05 19.79
C ILE A 392 -5.87 -6.57 19.43
N ASN A 393 -6.93 -5.80 19.69
CA ASN A 393 -8.29 -6.20 19.34
C ASN A 393 -8.48 -6.31 17.81
N ILE A 394 -7.89 -5.39 17.04
CA ILE A 394 -7.87 -5.47 15.56
C ILE A 394 -7.14 -6.75 15.11
N PHE A 395 -5.99 -7.07 15.70
CA PHE A 395 -5.23 -8.28 15.40
C PHE A 395 -6.06 -9.54 15.65
N LEU A 396 -6.70 -9.64 16.83
CA LEU A 396 -7.58 -10.77 17.17
C LEU A 396 -8.75 -10.92 16.18
N LYS A 397 -9.35 -9.80 15.73
CA LYS A 397 -10.40 -9.82 14.71
C LYS A 397 -9.88 -10.38 13.38
N ILE A 398 -8.67 -10.01 12.98
CA ILE A 398 -8.03 -10.53 11.76
C ILE A 398 -7.75 -12.04 11.89
N ILE A 399 -7.25 -12.50 13.05
CA ILE A 399 -7.01 -13.92 13.31
C ILE A 399 -8.30 -14.72 13.19
N LYS A 400 -9.39 -14.29 13.85
CA LYS A 400 -10.70 -14.94 13.75
C LYS A 400 -11.20 -15.02 12.30
N GLY A 401 -11.04 -13.94 11.53
CA GLY A 401 -11.37 -13.93 10.10
C GLY A 401 -10.56 -14.94 9.27
N ASN A 402 -9.26 -15.10 9.55
CA ASN A 402 -8.42 -16.10 8.88
C ASN A 402 -8.76 -17.54 9.34
N ILE A 403 -9.09 -17.76 10.62
CA ILE A 403 -9.57 -19.07 11.11
C ILE A 403 -10.85 -19.48 10.38
N LEU A 404 -11.83 -18.57 10.28
CA LEU A 404 -13.07 -18.82 9.53
C LEU A 404 -12.76 -19.12 8.06
N ARG A 405 -11.85 -18.36 7.45
CA ARG A 405 -11.41 -18.60 6.08
C ARG A 405 -10.79 -19.98 5.91
N VAL A 406 -9.90 -20.42 6.79
CA VAL A 406 -9.28 -21.76 6.75
C VAL A 406 -10.34 -22.84 6.96
N LYS A 407 -11.31 -22.61 7.85
CA LYS A 407 -12.42 -23.54 8.09
C LYS A 407 -13.37 -23.66 6.90
N SER A 408 -13.61 -22.61 6.12
CA SER A 408 -14.47 -22.67 4.93
C SER A 408 -13.89 -23.48 3.77
N TRP A 409 -12.66 -24.00 3.92
CA TRP A 409 -12.11 -24.99 3.00
C TRP A 409 -12.46 -26.44 3.41
N PHE A 410 -13.06 -26.66 4.59
CA PHE A 410 -13.83 -27.88 4.88
C PHE A 410 -15.14 -27.84 4.10
#